data_AF-A0A1I2EJI7-F1
#
_entry.id   AF-A0A1I2EJI7-F1
#
_cell.length_a   1.000
_cell.length_b   1.000
_cell.length_c   1.000
_cell.angle_alpha   90.00
_cell.angle_beta   90.00
_cell.angle_gamma   90.00
#
_symmetry.space_group_name_H-M   'P 1'
#
loop_
_entity.id
_entity.type
_entity.pdbx_description
1 polymer ?
#
loop_
_entity_poly.entity_id
_entity_poly.type
_entity_poly.pdbx_seq_one_letter_code
_entity_poly.pdbx_strand_id
1 'polypeptide(L)' 'KELERVLKQEKSTLSLKQAAEVTHNMYQITYKLPESKQTKSRLLQMDQQQSELFEIVNKHF' A
#
# COMPACT_ATOMS: atom_id res chain seq x y z
N LYS A 1 4.60 16.60 -1.76
CA LYS A 1 3.62 17.09 -2.76
C LYS A 1 3.42 16.11 -3.93
N GLU A 2 4.27 15.10 -4.12
CA GLU A 2 4.13 14.14 -5.24
C GLU A 2 2.96 13.17 -5.07
N LEU A 3 2.74 12.62 -3.87
CA LEU A 3 1.61 11.71 -3.63
C LEU A 3 0.24 12.35 -3.95
N GLU A 4 0.05 13.64 -3.60
CA GLU A 4 -1.17 14.38 -3.95
C GLU A 4 -1.38 14.49 -5.46
N ARG A 5 -0.30 14.72 -6.20
CA ARG A 5 -0.33 14.83 -7.66
C ARG A 5 -0.73 13.49 -8.28
N VAL A 6 -0.17 12.40 -7.78
CA VAL A 6 -0.45 11.04 -8.24
C VAL A 6 -1.90 10.62 -7.92
N LEU A 7 -2.38 10.89 -6.71
CA LEU A 7 -3.77 10.62 -6.31
C LEU A 7 -4.79 11.37 -7.20
N LYS A 8 -4.50 12.64 -7.52
CA LYS A 8 -5.31 13.43 -8.46
C LYS A 8 -5.25 12.90 -9.89
N GLN A 9 -4.10 12.39 -10.34
CA GLN A 9 -3.94 11.81 -11.68
C GLN A 9 -4.72 10.51 -11.85
N GLU A 10 -4.74 9.65 -10.84
CA GLU A 10 -5.51 8.39 -10.85
C GLU A 10 -6.99 8.60 -10.49
N LYS A 11 -7.43 9.85 -10.27
CA LYS A 11 -8.81 10.22 -9.88
C LYS A 11 -9.31 9.48 -8.64
N SER A 12 -8.40 9.17 -7.72
CA SER A 12 -8.76 8.45 -6.50
C SER A 12 -9.63 9.31 -5.59
N THR A 13 -10.58 8.68 -4.90
CA THR A 13 -11.39 9.33 -3.85
C THR A 13 -10.61 9.55 -2.55
N LEU A 14 -9.40 9.01 -2.45
CA LEU A 14 -8.53 9.16 -1.28
C LEU A 14 -7.97 10.58 -1.18
N SER A 15 -8.28 11.26 -0.07
CA SER A 15 -7.59 12.49 0.30
C SER A 15 -6.18 12.19 0.84
N LEU A 16 -5.31 13.20 0.78
CA LEU A 16 -3.94 13.12 1.28
C LEU A 16 -3.87 12.74 2.77
N LYS A 17 -4.84 13.21 3.57
CA LYS A 17 -4.99 12.81 4.99
C LYS A 17 -5.32 11.33 5.14
N GLN A 18 -6.32 10.85 4.39
CA GLN A 18 -6.70 9.44 4.41
C GLN A 18 -5.56 8.55 3.93
N ALA A 19 -4.81 8.96 2.90
CA ALA A 19 -3.63 8.24 2.45
C ALA A 19 -2.56 8.14 3.56
N ALA A 20 -2.32 9.22 4.31
CA ALA A 20 -1.38 9.22 5.42
C ALA A 20 -1.82 8.32 6.58
N GLU A 21 -3.10 8.36 6.95
CA GLU A 21 -3.68 7.50 8.01
C GLU A 21 -3.65 6.03 7.62
N VAL A 22 -4.07 5.72 6.39
CA VAL A 22 -4.07 4.36 5.84
C VAL A 22 -2.66 3.79 5.78
N THR A 23 -1.68 4.57 5.31
CA THR A 23 -0.28 4.13 5.23
C THR A 23 0.28 3.77 6.60
N HIS A 24 -0.12 4.48 7.66
CA HIS A 24 0.32 4.20 9.03
C HIS A 24 -0.20 2.85 9.56
N ASN A 25 -1.33 2.37 9.02
CA ASN A 25 -1.99 1.13 9.41
C ASN A 25 -1.68 -0.05 8.46
N MET A 26 -0.93 0.17 7.38
CA MET A 26 -0.52 -0.91 6.47
C MET A 26 0.62 -1.72 7.07
N TYR A 27 0.34 -2.97 7.44
CA TYR A 27 1.36 -3.89 7.94
C TYR A 27 1.64 -5.01 6.94
N GLN A 28 2.92 -5.19 6.61
CA GLN A 28 3.42 -6.33 5.83
C GLN A 28 4.21 -7.26 6.74
N ILE A 29 3.78 -8.53 6.84
CA ILE A 29 4.61 -9.57 7.44
C ILE A 29 5.39 -10.25 6.33
N THR A 30 6.71 -10.13 6.37
CA THR A 30 7.61 -10.90 5.52
C THR A 30 8.22 -12.02 6.35
N TYR A 31 7.91 -13.26 6.01
CA TYR A 31 8.46 -14.44 6.67
C TYR A 31 9.22 -15.29 5.66
N LYS A 32 10.42 -15.71 6.06
CA LYS A 32 11.26 -16.63 5.29
C LYS A 32 10.97 -18.03 5.80
N LEU A 33 10.41 -18.88 4.94
CA LEU A 33 10.20 -20.27 5.33
C LEU A 33 11.57 -20.94 5.51
N PRO A 34 11.85 -21.55 6.67
CA PRO A 34 13.15 -22.14 6.97
C PRO A 34 13.56 -23.20 5.95
N GLU A 35 12.59 -23.97 5.45
CA GLU A 35 12.86 -25.14 4.62
C GLU A 35 12.91 -24.85 3.11
N SER A 36 12.14 -23.87 2.61
CA SER A 36 12.02 -23.66 1.16
C SER A 36 12.91 -22.57 0.59
N LYS A 37 13.64 -21.82 1.44
CA LYS A 37 14.34 -20.56 1.10
C LYS A 37 13.45 -19.49 0.44
N GLN A 38 12.13 -19.72 0.35
CA GLN A 38 11.20 -18.76 -0.22
C GLN A 38 10.84 -17.71 0.82
N THR A 39 11.03 -16.46 0.43
CA THR A 39 10.54 -15.30 1.16
C THR A 39 9.08 -15.10 0.74
N LYS A 40 8.15 -15.25 1.69
CA LYS A 40 6.75 -14.90 1.47
C LYS A 40 6.44 -13.61 2.21
N SER A 41 5.93 -12.65 1.46
CA SER A 41 5.38 -11.43 2.02
C SER A 41 3.87 -11.55 2.00
N ARG A 42 3.24 -11.44 3.16
CA ARG A 42 1.79 -11.37 3.30
C ARG A 42 1.44 -10.00 3.85
N LEU A 43 0.72 -9.23 3.05
CA LEU A 43 0.04 -8.03 3.52
C LEU A 43 -1.10 -8.48 4.44
N LEU A 44 -1.12 -7.96 5.68
CA LEU A 44 -2.23 -8.21 6.62
C LEU A 44 -3.44 -7.44 6.10
N GLN A 45 -4.54 -8.16 5.86
CA GLN A 45 -5.84 -7.70 5.33
C GLN A 45 -5.97 -6.18 5.18
N MET A 46 -5.66 -5.70 3.98
CA MET A 46 -5.89 -4.32 3.60
C MET A 46 -7.38 -4.13 3.32
N ASP A 47 -7.97 -3.06 3.85
CA ASP A 47 -9.26 -2.61 3.36
C ASP A 47 -9.13 -2.11 1.90
N GLN A 48 -10.27 -1.91 1.24
CA GLN A 48 -10.30 -1.57 -0.18
C GLN A 48 -9.60 -0.24 -0.49
N GLN A 49 -9.62 0.71 0.45
CA GLN A 49 -8.96 2.00 0.30
C GLN A 49 -7.44 1.86 0.42
N GLN A 50 -6.96 1.00 1.31
CA GLN A 50 -5.52 0.74 1.41
C GLN A 50 -5.01 0.01 0.16
N SER A 51 -5.79 -0.93 -0.37
CA SER A 51 -5.41 -1.67 -1.59
C SER A 51 -5.29 -0.71 -2.78
N GLU A 52 -6.27 0.17 -2.95
CA GLU A 52 -6.24 1.23 -3.97
C GLU A 52 -5.01 2.14 -3.80
N LEU A 53 -4.74 2.60 -2.57
CA LEU A 53 -3.57 3.45 -2.31
C LEU A 53 -2.25 2.73 -2.63
N PHE A 54 -2.12 1.47 -2.25
CA PHE A 54 -0.91 0.69 -2.48
C PHE A 54 -0.67 0.43 -3.96
N GLU A 55 -1.71 0.10 -4.73
CA GLU A 55 -1.60 -0.04 -6.19
C GLU A 55 -1.15 1.26 -6.85
N ILE A 56 -1.76 2.39 -6.44
CA ILE A 56 -1.39 3.71 -6.94
C ILE A 56 0.08 4.03 -6.63
N VAL A 57 0.54 3.73 -5.42
CA VAL A 57 1.94 3.97 -5.03
C VAL A 57 2.89 3.07 -5.81
N ASN A 58 2.63 1.75 -5.88
CA ASN A 58 3.47 0.79 -6.62
C ASN A 58 3.58 1.09 -8.12
N LYS A 59 2.55 1.72 -8.68
CA LYS A 59 2.52 2.09 -10.11
C LYS A 59 3.35 3.34 -10.42
N HIS A 60 3.54 4.23 -9.45
CA HIS A 60 4.16 5.55 -9.66
C HIS A 60 5.51 5.73 -8.95
N PHE A 61 5.87 4.86 -8.00
CA PHE A 61 7.11 4.90 -7.21
C PHE A 61 7.78 3.53 -7.19
#